data_AF-A0A177ADS7-F1
#
_entry.id   AF-A0A177ADS7-F1
#
_cell.length_a   1.000
_cell.length_b   1.000
_cell.length_c   1.000
_cell.angle_alpha   90.00
_cell.angle_beta   90.00
_cell.angle_gamma   90.00
#
_symmetry.space_group_name_H-M   'P 1'
#
loop_
_entity.id
_entity.type
_entity.pdbx_description
1 polymer ?
#
loop_
_entity_poly.entity_id
_entity_poly.type
_entity_poly.pdbx_seq_one_letter_code
_entity_poly.pdbx_strand_id
1 'polypeptide(L)'
;MSFAKDVVDSMVMTASAFDKLSDDEIDDLPVLPLVIARCSPTTKVRMIDALHRRKCFAAMTGDGVNDSPSLKRADVGIAMAKLKFVLHLLAENIAQACTLLIGLAFKDQSGLSVFPLAPVEILWIIMITSGMPDMGLGVEIAAPDIMQRPPQSLKTGVFTMEVMVDMVVYGLWMAALCLAAFSVVLFGFVMQPRYRLQRCYSEVCDTVFRARATTFVCLTLFAFPRLGDGQHAPLVLPHATWI
;
A
#
# COMPACT_ATOMS: atom_id res chain seq x y z
N MET A 1 0.88 -37.37 27.37
CA MET A 1 2.33 -37.37 27.08
C MET A 1 3.02 -36.50 28.12
N SER A 2 3.76 -37.07 29.07
CA SER A 2 4.53 -36.28 30.04
C SER A 2 5.91 -36.05 29.44
N PHE A 3 6.24 -34.82 29.07
CA PHE A 3 7.59 -34.46 28.65
C PHE A 3 8.54 -34.51 29.85
N ALA A 4 9.81 -34.84 29.62
CA ALA A 4 10.83 -34.79 30.66
C ALA A 4 11.07 -33.33 31.08
N LYS A 5 11.33 -33.09 32.37
CA LYS A 5 11.32 -31.74 32.96
C LYS A 5 12.36 -30.80 32.34
N ASP A 6 13.50 -31.34 31.97
CA ASP A 6 14.59 -30.72 31.22
C ASP A 6 14.19 -30.24 29.80
N VAL A 7 13.30 -30.97 29.13
CA VAL A 7 12.76 -30.58 27.83
C VAL A 7 11.76 -29.42 27.99
N VAL A 8 10.95 -29.44 29.05
CA VAL A 8 9.97 -28.37 29.31
C VAL A 8 10.69 -27.06 29.66
N ASP A 9 11.75 -27.12 30.47
CA ASP A 9 12.51 -25.94 30.87
C ASP A 9 13.29 -25.30 29.69
N SER A 10 13.62 -26.08 28.65
CA SER A 10 14.25 -25.55 27.41
C SER A 10 13.25 -25.01 26.40
N MET A 11 11.97 -25.38 26.48
CA MET A 11 10.92 -24.93 25.54
C MET A 11 10.49 -23.48 25.72
N VAL A 12 10.65 -22.90 26.91
CA VAL A 12 10.19 -21.54 27.21
C VAL A 12 11.29 -20.78 27.94
N MET A 13 11.72 -19.66 27.38
CA MET A 13 12.71 -18.80 28.05
C MET A 13 12.51 -17.32 27.72
N THR A 14 13.13 -16.47 28.53
CA THR A 14 13.20 -15.04 28.23
C THR A 14 14.34 -14.77 27.25
N ALA A 15 14.22 -13.73 26.43
CA ALA A 15 15.28 -13.30 25.53
C ALA A 15 16.59 -13.01 26.29
N SER A 16 16.51 -12.46 27.51
CA SER A 16 17.68 -12.23 28.37
C SER A 16 18.42 -13.50 28.81
N ALA A 17 17.75 -14.65 28.85
CA ALA A 17 18.37 -15.94 29.13
C ALA A 17 18.94 -16.55 27.84
N PHE A 18 18.18 -16.51 26.76
CA PHE A 18 18.61 -16.98 25.45
C PHE A 18 19.85 -16.22 24.93
N ASP A 19 19.85 -14.89 25.08
CA ASP A 19 20.91 -14.05 24.55
C ASP A 19 22.25 -14.24 25.30
N LYS A 20 22.23 -14.80 26.51
CA LYS A 20 23.43 -15.15 27.27
C LYS A 20 24.08 -16.45 26.81
N LEU A 21 23.31 -17.33 26.17
CA LEU A 21 23.86 -18.57 25.62
C LEU A 21 24.73 -18.25 24.40
N SER A 22 25.85 -18.95 24.30
CA SER A 22 26.65 -18.99 23.09
C SER A 22 25.93 -19.78 21.99
N ASP A 23 26.38 -19.62 20.75
CA ASP A 23 25.76 -20.30 19.60
C ASP A 23 25.92 -21.83 19.70
N ASP A 24 27.04 -22.32 20.25
CA ASP A 24 27.26 -23.75 20.51
C ASP A 24 26.31 -24.28 21.60
N GLU A 25 26.13 -23.53 22.69
CA GLU A 25 25.17 -23.90 23.75
C GLU A 25 23.72 -23.91 23.24
N ILE A 26 23.37 -22.99 22.33
CA ILE A 26 22.06 -22.97 21.68
C ILE A 26 21.89 -24.21 20.80
N ASP A 27 22.92 -24.63 20.09
CA ASP A 27 22.88 -25.77 19.18
C ASP A 27 22.88 -27.12 19.93
N ASP A 28 23.48 -27.17 21.13
CA ASP A 28 23.47 -28.32 22.04
C ASP A 28 22.14 -28.51 22.79
N LEU A 29 21.23 -27.51 22.77
CA LEU A 29 19.92 -27.66 23.38
C LEU A 29 19.16 -28.85 22.78
N PRO A 30 18.50 -29.69 23.62
CA PRO A 30 17.77 -30.86 23.15
C PRO A 30 16.66 -30.48 22.17
N VAL A 31 15.99 -29.34 22.42
CA VAL A 31 15.03 -28.71 21.51
C VAL A 31 15.26 -27.20 21.57
N LEU A 32 15.20 -26.52 20.41
CA LEU A 32 15.20 -25.07 20.41
C LEU A 32 13.97 -24.52 21.14
N PRO A 33 14.08 -23.38 21.84
CA PRO A 33 12.96 -22.82 22.58
C PRO A 33 11.78 -22.53 21.66
N LEU A 34 10.61 -23.10 22.00
CA LEU A 34 9.37 -22.88 21.27
C LEU A 34 8.83 -21.47 21.51
N VAL A 35 9.06 -20.93 22.72
CA VAL A 35 8.61 -19.59 23.10
C VAL A 35 9.78 -18.82 23.70
N ILE A 36 10.16 -17.74 23.03
CA ILE A 36 11.07 -16.73 23.59
C ILE A 36 10.30 -15.44 23.85
N ALA A 37 10.19 -15.06 25.11
CA ALA A 37 9.48 -13.85 25.52
C ALA A 37 10.42 -12.63 25.54
N ARG A 38 9.86 -11.44 25.25
CA ARG A 38 10.57 -10.14 25.32
C ARG A 38 11.79 -10.04 24.38
N CYS A 39 11.66 -10.58 23.16
CA CYS A 39 12.73 -10.59 22.16
C CYS A 39 13.15 -9.19 21.68
N SER A 40 14.45 -9.01 21.53
CA SER A 40 15.02 -7.94 20.71
C SER A 40 15.10 -8.37 19.22
N PRO A 41 15.27 -7.45 18.26
CA PRO A 41 15.46 -7.81 16.85
C PRO A 41 16.61 -8.79 16.63
N THR A 42 17.71 -8.64 17.38
CA THR A 42 18.88 -9.53 17.29
C THR A 42 18.60 -10.93 17.82
N THR A 43 17.81 -11.07 18.88
CA THR A 43 17.37 -12.37 19.42
C THR A 43 16.64 -13.20 18.33
N LYS A 44 15.77 -12.55 17.56
CA LYS A 44 14.99 -13.19 16.48
C LYS A 44 15.90 -13.68 15.34
N VAL A 45 16.89 -12.89 14.95
CA VAL A 45 17.88 -13.27 13.93
C VAL A 45 18.70 -14.47 14.40
N ARG A 46 19.17 -14.46 15.65
CA ARG A 46 19.94 -15.58 16.23
C ARG A 46 19.17 -16.89 16.24
N MET A 47 17.86 -16.84 16.54
CA MET A 47 16.99 -18.02 16.46
C MET A 47 16.93 -18.60 15.04
N ILE A 48 16.84 -17.75 14.02
CA ILE A 48 16.86 -18.19 12.61
C ILE A 48 18.22 -18.78 12.24
N ASP A 49 19.32 -18.15 12.65
CA ASP A 49 20.65 -18.69 12.39
C ASP A 49 20.86 -20.04 13.09
N ALA A 50 20.33 -20.24 14.30
CA ALA A 50 20.34 -21.54 14.98
C ALA A 50 19.54 -22.62 14.23
N LEU A 51 18.37 -22.25 13.69
CA LEU A 51 17.60 -23.15 12.81
C LEU A 51 18.40 -23.54 11.57
N HIS A 52 19.08 -22.59 10.92
CA HIS A 52 19.92 -22.86 9.76
C HIS A 52 21.12 -23.76 10.09
N ARG A 53 21.80 -23.54 11.22
CA ARG A 53 22.91 -24.40 11.68
C ARG A 53 22.47 -25.83 11.93
N ARG A 54 21.23 -26.01 12.42
CA ARG A 54 20.57 -27.32 12.55
C ARG A 54 20.02 -27.87 11.23
N LYS A 55 20.29 -27.22 10.09
CA LYS A 55 19.83 -27.58 8.75
C LYS A 55 18.29 -27.62 8.62
N CYS A 56 17.59 -26.82 9.41
CA CYS A 56 16.16 -26.61 9.31
C CYS A 56 15.86 -25.41 8.40
N PHE A 57 14.75 -25.49 7.66
CA PHE A 57 14.22 -24.32 6.97
C PHE A 57 13.51 -23.40 7.95
N ALA A 58 13.82 -22.11 7.91
CA ALA A 58 13.22 -21.10 8.77
C ALA A 58 12.15 -20.32 8.00
N ALA A 59 10.90 -20.48 8.41
CA ALA A 59 9.80 -19.60 8.01
C ALA A 59 9.51 -18.63 9.17
N MET A 60 9.45 -17.33 8.88
CA MET A 60 9.21 -16.31 9.90
C MET A 60 8.09 -15.38 9.47
N THR A 61 7.16 -15.11 10.39
CA THR A 61 6.13 -14.09 10.24
C THR A 61 6.42 -12.90 11.15
N GLY A 62 6.16 -11.68 10.69
CA GLY A 62 6.32 -10.48 11.50
C GLY A 62 5.51 -9.30 10.97
N ASP A 63 5.03 -8.45 11.86
CA ASP A 63 4.15 -7.31 11.57
C ASP A 63 4.83 -5.96 11.82
N GLY A 64 6.01 -5.94 12.45
CA GLY A 64 6.71 -4.72 12.86
C GLY A 64 8.07 -4.50 12.20
N VAL A 65 8.58 -3.27 12.30
CA VAL A 65 9.96 -2.91 11.90
C VAL A 65 11.03 -3.74 12.61
N ASN A 66 10.71 -4.22 13.81
CA ASN A 66 11.58 -5.09 14.62
C ASN A 66 11.76 -6.50 14.02
N ASP A 67 10.89 -6.92 13.10
CA ASP A 67 10.99 -8.20 12.40
C ASP A 67 11.74 -8.10 11.08
N SER A 68 12.04 -6.88 10.62
CA SER A 68 12.69 -6.67 9.32
C SER A 68 14.02 -7.42 9.15
N PRO A 69 14.93 -7.49 10.15
CA PRO A 69 16.21 -8.17 9.96
C PRO A 69 16.02 -9.69 9.88
N SER A 70 15.10 -10.20 10.68
CA SER A 70 14.83 -11.63 10.84
C SER A 70 13.97 -12.17 9.68
N LEU A 71 13.02 -11.39 9.17
CA LEU A 71 12.28 -11.68 7.93
C LEU A 71 13.20 -11.82 6.72
N LYS A 72 14.21 -10.96 6.60
CA LYS A 72 15.19 -11.02 5.52
C LYS A 72 16.17 -12.18 5.68
N ARG A 73 16.41 -12.62 6.92
CA ARG A 73 17.35 -13.70 7.21
C ARG A 73 16.72 -15.07 6.99
N ALA A 74 15.43 -15.23 7.27
CA ALA A 74 14.68 -16.46 7.07
C ALA A 74 14.68 -16.92 5.61
N ASP A 75 14.62 -18.24 5.38
CA ASP A 75 14.41 -18.81 4.04
C ASP A 75 13.08 -18.33 3.44
N VAL A 76 12.06 -18.18 4.29
CA VAL A 76 10.74 -17.66 3.92
C VAL A 76 10.29 -16.60 4.95
N GLY A 77 10.44 -15.33 4.58
CA GLY A 77 9.94 -14.19 5.36
C GLY A 77 8.53 -13.77 4.93
N ILE A 78 7.57 -13.77 5.85
CA ILE A 78 6.19 -13.36 5.63
C ILE A 78 5.92 -12.10 6.46
N ALA A 79 6.02 -10.93 5.82
CA ALA A 79 5.63 -9.68 6.45
C ALA A 79 4.10 -9.55 6.44
N MET A 80 3.48 -9.31 7.61
CA MET A 80 2.06 -8.99 7.74
C MET A 80 1.76 -7.51 7.39
N ALA A 81 2.43 -6.97 6.37
CA ALA A 81 2.02 -5.70 5.77
C ALA A 81 0.91 -6.00 4.76
N LYS A 82 -0.29 -5.42 4.95
CA LYS A 82 -1.37 -5.56 3.96
C LYS A 82 -1.01 -4.75 2.73
N LEU A 83 -0.48 -5.45 1.75
CA LEU A 83 0.08 -4.95 0.49
C LEU A 83 -0.88 -4.06 -0.30
N LYS A 84 -2.18 -4.26 -0.12
CA LYS A 84 -3.27 -3.52 -0.79
C LYS A 84 -3.21 -2.01 -0.52
N PHE A 85 -2.73 -1.60 0.65
CA PHE A 85 -2.53 -0.19 1.01
C PHE A 85 -1.52 0.51 0.11
N VAL A 86 -0.35 -0.11 -0.11
CA VAL A 86 0.73 0.49 -0.91
C VAL A 86 0.31 0.65 -2.38
N LEU A 87 -0.48 -0.31 -2.88
CA LEU A 87 -0.98 -0.29 -4.24
C LEU A 87 -2.01 0.83 -4.45
N HIS A 88 -2.89 1.06 -3.48
CA HIS A 88 -3.90 2.13 -3.56
C HIS A 88 -3.25 3.52 -3.58
N LEU A 89 -2.34 3.79 -2.64
CA LEU A 89 -1.62 5.07 -2.58
C LEU A 89 -0.84 5.38 -3.88
N LEU A 90 -0.22 4.35 -4.48
CA LEU A 90 0.55 4.56 -5.70
C LEU A 90 -0.35 4.92 -6.89
N ALA A 91 -1.50 4.26 -7.02
CA ALA A 91 -2.46 4.53 -8.09
C ALA A 91 -3.01 5.97 -8.02
N GLU A 92 -3.31 6.45 -6.82
CA GLU A 92 -3.82 7.82 -6.63
C GLU A 92 -2.77 8.88 -6.96
N ASN A 93 -1.52 8.66 -6.55
CA ASN A 93 -0.42 9.58 -6.87
C ASN A 93 -0.21 9.69 -8.39
N ILE A 94 -0.33 8.58 -9.12
CA ILE A 94 -0.29 8.57 -10.59
C ILE A 94 -1.46 9.38 -11.16
N ALA A 95 -2.68 9.16 -10.67
CA ALA A 95 -3.87 9.89 -11.14
C ALA A 95 -3.74 11.42 -10.93
N GLN A 96 -3.27 11.85 -9.76
CA GLN A 96 -3.03 13.26 -9.44
C GLN A 96 -1.94 13.87 -10.33
N ALA A 97 -0.82 13.14 -10.51
CA ALA A 97 0.25 13.57 -11.40
C ALA A 97 -0.23 13.74 -12.84
N CYS A 98 -0.96 12.76 -13.39
CA CYS A 98 -1.53 12.83 -14.72
C CYS A 98 -2.52 14.01 -14.87
N THR A 99 -3.38 14.23 -13.86
CA THR A 99 -4.35 15.34 -13.86
C THR A 99 -3.65 16.71 -13.91
N LEU A 100 -2.56 16.88 -13.16
CA LEU A 100 -1.78 18.11 -13.19
C LEU A 100 -1.00 18.28 -14.51
N LEU A 101 -0.35 17.22 -14.99
CA LEU A 101 0.44 17.25 -16.22
C LEU A 101 -0.42 17.59 -17.44
N ILE A 102 -1.57 16.95 -17.57
CA ILE A 102 -2.52 17.25 -18.65
C ILE A 102 -3.19 18.62 -18.39
N GLY A 103 -3.39 18.97 -17.13
CA GLY A 103 -3.89 20.28 -16.69
C GLY A 103 -3.07 21.47 -17.19
N LEU A 104 -1.77 21.29 -17.46
CA LEU A 104 -0.90 22.31 -18.06
C LEU A 104 -1.34 22.74 -19.47
N ALA A 105 -2.15 21.93 -20.16
CA ALA A 105 -2.71 22.27 -21.46
C ALA A 105 -3.73 23.42 -21.38
N PHE A 106 -4.39 23.59 -20.23
CA PHE A 106 -5.39 24.64 -20.04
C PHE A 106 -4.69 25.97 -19.71
N LYS A 107 -4.65 26.88 -20.69
CA LYS A 107 -4.01 28.19 -20.54
C LYS A 107 -5.03 29.33 -20.56
N ASP A 108 -4.79 30.29 -19.68
CA ASP A 108 -5.45 31.60 -19.64
C ASP A 108 -4.94 32.49 -20.80
N GLN A 109 -5.64 33.58 -21.13
CA GLN A 109 -5.23 34.64 -22.07
C GLN A 109 -3.80 35.17 -21.84
N SER A 110 -3.35 35.15 -20.59
CA SER A 110 -2.02 35.54 -20.17
C SER A 110 -0.94 34.48 -20.43
N GLY A 111 -1.31 33.32 -20.99
CA GLY A 111 -0.42 32.18 -21.21
C GLY A 111 -0.11 31.38 -19.93
N LEU A 112 -0.70 31.76 -18.80
CA LEU A 112 -0.57 31.06 -17.52
C LEU A 112 -1.46 29.82 -17.48
N SER A 113 -0.93 28.73 -16.93
CA SER A 113 -1.69 27.47 -16.83
C SER A 113 -2.73 27.55 -15.70
N VAL A 114 -3.95 27.15 -15.98
CA VAL A 114 -5.04 27.06 -14.99
C VAL A 114 -5.04 25.66 -14.41
N PHE A 115 -4.42 25.51 -13.25
CA PHE A 115 -4.33 24.20 -12.59
C PHE A 115 -5.72 23.71 -12.15
N PRO A 116 -6.09 22.45 -12.48
CA PRO A 116 -7.36 21.85 -12.06
C PRO A 116 -7.47 21.61 -10.56
N LEU A 117 -6.34 21.43 -9.87
CA LEU A 117 -6.24 21.21 -8.44
C LEU A 117 -5.20 22.13 -7.81
N ALA A 118 -5.49 22.64 -6.62
CA ALA A 118 -4.57 23.38 -5.79
C ALA A 118 -3.70 22.44 -4.94
N PRO A 119 -2.47 22.85 -4.55
CA PRO A 119 -1.63 22.04 -3.67
C PRO A 119 -2.30 21.65 -2.34
N VAL A 120 -3.13 22.53 -1.78
CA VAL A 120 -3.89 22.26 -0.55
C VAL A 120 -4.96 21.18 -0.73
N GLU A 121 -5.60 21.12 -1.90
CA GLU A 121 -6.61 20.10 -2.24
C GLU A 121 -5.94 18.73 -2.37
N ILE A 122 -4.76 18.68 -3.00
CA ILE A 122 -3.96 17.47 -3.13
C ILE A 122 -3.53 16.94 -1.76
N LEU A 123 -3.00 17.82 -0.90
CA LEU A 123 -2.62 17.47 0.47
C LEU A 123 -3.81 16.92 1.27
N TRP A 124 -5.00 17.50 1.10
CA TRP A 124 -6.21 17.01 1.74
C TRP A 124 -6.55 15.58 1.30
N ILE A 125 -6.50 15.31 -0.01
CA ILE A 125 -6.83 13.99 -0.55
C ILE A 125 -5.87 12.93 0.00
N ILE A 126 -4.55 13.14 -0.14
CA ILE A 126 -3.56 12.12 0.26
C ILE A 126 -3.54 11.89 1.79
N MET A 127 -3.78 12.94 2.58
CA MET A 127 -3.61 12.86 4.04
C MET A 127 -4.90 12.45 4.75
N ILE A 128 -6.06 12.95 4.31
CA ILE A 128 -7.33 12.81 5.03
C ILE A 128 -8.26 11.83 4.32
N THR A 129 -8.49 12.03 3.02
CA THR A 129 -9.47 11.24 2.27
C THR A 129 -8.98 9.82 2.05
N SER A 130 -7.76 9.63 1.60
CA SER A 130 -7.19 8.32 1.28
C SER A 130 -6.66 7.59 2.52
N GLY A 131 -6.14 8.34 3.49
CA GLY A 131 -5.55 7.78 4.70
C GLY A 131 -6.52 6.95 5.55
N MET A 132 -7.81 7.32 5.61
CA MET A 132 -8.80 6.56 6.40
C MET A 132 -9.18 5.20 5.78
N PRO A 133 -9.57 5.12 4.49
CA PRO A 133 -9.81 3.84 3.84
C PRO A 133 -8.58 2.93 3.82
N ASP A 134 -7.39 3.52 3.64
CA ASP A 134 -6.11 2.83 3.64
C ASP A 134 -5.81 2.10 4.95
N MET A 135 -6.07 2.75 6.08
CA MET A 135 -6.00 2.11 7.39
C MET A 135 -7.00 0.94 7.51
N GLY A 136 -8.19 1.07 6.91
CA GLY A 136 -9.20 0.02 6.85
C GLY A 136 -8.78 -1.21 6.03
N LEU A 137 -8.12 -1.00 4.89
CA LEU A 137 -7.53 -2.06 4.07
C LEU A 137 -6.43 -2.82 4.83
N GLY A 138 -5.76 -2.15 5.78
CA GLY A 138 -4.85 -2.73 6.76
C GLY A 138 -5.48 -3.77 7.70
N VAL A 139 -6.81 -3.81 7.82
CA VAL A 139 -7.56 -4.71 8.74
C VAL A 139 -8.33 -5.81 7.99
N GLU A 140 -8.26 -5.86 6.65
CA GLU A 140 -8.96 -6.87 5.86
C GLU A 140 -8.60 -8.33 6.22
N ILE A 141 -9.62 -9.19 6.33
CA ILE A 141 -9.47 -10.61 6.64
C ILE A 141 -8.78 -11.35 5.48
N ALA A 142 -8.00 -12.38 5.78
CA ALA A 142 -7.35 -13.19 4.76
C ALA A 142 -8.37 -13.93 3.88
N ALA A 143 -8.04 -14.14 2.60
CA ALA A 143 -8.89 -14.87 1.67
C ALA A 143 -9.15 -16.31 2.18
N PRO A 144 -10.38 -16.85 2.06
CA PRO A 144 -10.73 -18.16 2.65
C PRO A 144 -9.89 -19.34 2.11
N ASP A 145 -9.38 -19.24 0.88
CA ASP A 145 -8.58 -20.30 0.25
C ASP A 145 -7.06 -20.10 0.41
N ILE A 146 -6.62 -19.10 1.19
CA ILE A 146 -5.20 -18.75 1.29
C ILE A 146 -4.34 -19.92 1.76
N MET A 147 -4.91 -20.79 2.59
CA MET A 147 -4.26 -22.00 3.11
C MET A 147 -4.22 -23.15 2.11
N GLN A 148 -4.99 -23.10 1.02
CA GLN A 148 -5.04 -24.13 -0.02
C GLN A 148 -4.15 -23.81 -1.22
N ARG A 149 -3.68 -22.56 -1.33
CA ARG A 149 -2.80 -22.13 -2.41
C ARG A 149 -1.34 -22.42 -2.04
N PRO A 150 -0.52 -22.91 -2.99
CA PRO A 150 0.91 -23.06 -2.76
C PRO A 150 1.56 -21.70 -2.50
N PRO A 151 2.63 -21.64 -1.69
CA PRO A 151 3.33 -20.40 -1.39
C PRO A 151 3.85 -19.74 -2.67
N GLN A 152 3.59 -18.44 -2.80
CA GLN A 152 4.03 -17.67 -3.96
C GLN A 152 5.56 -17.57 -4.00
N SER A 153 6.13 -17.58 -5.20
CA SER A 153 7.57 -17.52 -5.37
C SER A 153 8.11 -16.13 -4.99
N LEU A 154 9.19 -16.05 -4.21
CA LEU A 154 9.83 -14.79 -3.80
C LEU A 154 10.45 -14.01 -4.98
N LYS A 155 10.55 -14.62 -6.16
CA LYS A 155 10.99 -13.96 -7.39
C LYS A 155 9.89 -13.10 -8.02
N THR A 156 8.64 -13.41 -7.72
CA THR A 156 7.48 -12.64 -8.18
C THR A 156 7.32 -11.44 -7.25
N GLY A 157 7.68 -10.27 -7.75
CA GLY A 157 7.49 -9.02 -7.01
C GLY A 157 6.01 -8.67 -6.82
N VAL A 158 5.78 -7.79 -5.84
CA VAL A 158 4.48 -7.15 -5.57
C VAL A 158 3.95 -6.39 -6.78
N PHE A 159 4.85 -5.74 -7.51
CA PHE A 159 4.55 -4.99 -8.72
C PHE A 159 4.69 -5.93 -9.91
N THR A 160 3.65 -6.72 -10.16
CA THR A 160 3.58 -7.46 -11.41
C THR A 160 3.26 -6.47 -12.55
N MET A 161 3.65 -6.83 -13.77
CA MET A 161 3.43 -5.97 -14.93
C MET A 161 1.94 -5.71 -15.17
N GLU A 162 1.10 -6.71 -14.87
CA GLU A 162 -0.36 -6.61 -14.94
C GLU A 162 -0.88 -5.55 -13.97
N VAL A 163 -0.46 -5.60 -12.70
CA VAL A 163 -0.88 -4.64 -11.67
C VAL A 163 -0.41 -3.23 -12.01
N MET A 164 0.81 -3.08 -12.53
CA MET A 164 1.34 -1.78 -12.93
C MET A 164 0.58 -1.18 -14.12
N VAL A 165 0.21 -2.01 -15.11
CA VAL A 165 -0.61 -1.58 -16.25
C VAL A 165 -2.01 -1.17 -15.77
N ASP A 166 -2.65 -1.97 -14.92
CA ASP A 166 -3.97 -1.65 -14.37
C ASP A 166 -3.95 -0.32 -13.60
N MET A 167 -2.95 -0.09 -12.74
CA MET A 167 -2.78 1.18 -12.02
C MET A 167 -2.71 2.38 -12.96
N VAL A 168 -1.95 2.27 -14.05
CA VAL A 168 -1.81 3.33 -15.04
C VAL A 168 -3.13 3.55 -15.77
N VAL A 169 -3.81 2.49 -16.19
CA VAL A 169 -5.11 2.58 -16.89
C VAL A 169 -6.17 3.23 -15.99
N TYR A 170 -6.30 2.78 -14.74
CA TYR A 170 -7.22 3.38 -13.77
C TYR A 170 -6.85 4.84 -13.49
N GLY A 171 -5.57 5.15 -13.28
CA GLY A 171 -5.10 6.51 -13.03
C GLY A 171 -5.37 7.46 -14.21
N LEU A 172 -5.18 7.01 -15.44
CA LEU A 172 -5.49 7.78 -16.64
C LEU A 172 -7.00 7.97 -16.84
N TRP A 173 -7.81 6.95 -16.55
CA TRP A 173 -9.27 7.05 -16.62
C TRP A 173 -9.83 8.04 -15.60
N MET A 174 -9.32 7.99 -14.36
CA MET A 174 -9.61 8.96 -13.30
C MET A 174 -9.27 10.39 -13.74
N ALA A 175 -8.04 10.58 -14.26
CA ALA A 175 -7.60 11.88 -14.75
C ALA A 175 -8.49 12.39 -15.88
N ALA A 176 -8.87 11.52 -16.83
CA ALA A 176 -9.76 11.89 -17.94
C ALA A 176 -11.14 12.35 -17.43
N LEU A 177 -11.74 11.66 -16.46
CA LEU A 177 -13.03 12.06 -15.89
C LEU A 177 -12.95 13.37 -15.11
N CYS A 178 -11.91 13.55 -14.29
CA CYS A 178 -11.68 14.79 -13.56
C CYS A 178 -11.47 15.98 -14.52
N LEU A 179 -10.70 15.79 -15.58
CA LEU A 179 -10.48 16.82 -16.60
C LEU A 179 -11.72 17.09 -17.46
N ALA A 180 -12.53 16.07 -17.75
CA ALA A 180 -13.80 16.25 -18.42
C ALA A 180 -14.77 17.07 -17.55
N ALA A 181 -14.88 16.76 -16.26
CA ALA A 181 -15.69 17.53 -15.32
C ALA A 181 -15.20 18.98 -15.20
N PHE A 182 -13.88 19.17 -15.09
CA PHE A 182 -13.25 20.50 -15.11
C PHE A 182 -13.60 21.27 -16.39
N SER A 183 -13.46 20.62 -17.55
CA SER A 183 -13.72 21.23 -18.86
C SER A 183 -15.18 21.58 -19.07
N VAL A 184 -16.12 20.73 -18.62
CA VAL A 184 -17.56 21.00 -18.70
C VAL A 184 -17.93 22.23 -17.87
N VAL A 185 -17.38 22.37 -16.66
CA VAL A 185 -17.65 23.57 -15.85
C VAL A 185 -16.98 24.81 -16.43
N LEU A 186 -15.76 24.68 -16.96
CA LEU A 186 -14.99 25.79 -17.51
C LEU A 186 -15.58 26.32 -18.83
N PHE A 187 -16.04 25.44 -19.72
CA PHE A 187 -16.47 25.79 -21.08
C PHE A 187 -17.98 25.64 -21.31
N GLY A 188 -18.67 24.77 -20.56
CA GLY A 188 -20.07 24.43 -20.80
C GLY A 188 -21.07 25.45 -20.26
N PHE A 189 -20.74 26.17 -19.19
CA PHE A 189 -21.68 27.09 -18.53
C PHE A 189 -21.41 28.57 -18.80
N VAL A 190 -20.35 28.93 -19.56
CA VAL A 190 -19.99 30.34 -19.83
C VAL A 190 -19.71 30.54 -21.32
N MET A 191 -20.57 31.31 -22.00
CA MET A 191 -20.50 31.60 -23.45
C MET A 191 -19.26 32.42 -23.88
N GLN A 192 -18.50 33.00 -22.95
CA GLN A 192 -17.20 33.61 -23.22
C GLN A 192 -16.23 33.37 -22.05
N PRO A 193 -15.22 32.50 -22.19
CA PRO A 193 -14.24 32.29 -21.14
C PRO A 193 -13.39 33.55 -20.98
N ARG A 194 -13.73 34.39 -19.99
CA ARG A 194 -12.90 35.52 -19.55
C ARG A 194 -11.96 35.02 -18.46
N TYR A 195 -10.99 34.24 -18.90
CA TYR A 195 -9.75 33.86 -18.21
C TYR A 195 -8.99 35.10 -17.69
N ARG A 196 -9.37 35.62 -16.52
CA ARG A 196 -8.54 36.62 -15.85
C ARG A 196 -8.19 36.14 -14.45
N LEU A 197 -6.93 35.73 -14.35
CA LEU A 197 -6.05 35.80 -13.18
C LEU A 197 -6.47 34.91 -11.98
N GLN A 198 -5.62 33.90 -11.75
CA GLN A 198 -5.51 33.01 -10.59
C GLN A 198 -5.58 33.67 -9.19
N ARG A 199 -5.49 35.01 -9.07
CA ARG A 199 -5.26 35.74 -7.80
C ARG A 199 -6.30 36.82 -7.48
N CYS A 200 -7.37 36.95 -8.26
CA CYS A 200 -8.40 37.97 -7.99
C CYS A 200 -9.63 37.35 -7.30
N TYR A 201 -10.10 37.96 -6.22
CA TYR A 201 -11.41 37.66 -5.62
C TYR A 201 -12.45 38.55 -6.31
N SER A 202 -12.94 38.11 -7.46
CA SER A 202 -13.93 38.82 -8.29
C SER A 202 -14.89 37.80 -8.90
N GLU A 203 -16.11 38.21 -9.30
CA GLU A 203 -17.13 37.32 -9.88
C GLU A 203 -16.64 36.56 -11.13
N VAL A 204 -15.64 37.09 -11.83
CA VAL A 204 -15.01 36.44 -13.00
C VAL A 204 -14.19 35.19 -12.62
N CYS A 205 -13.68 35.14 -11.39
CA CYS A 205 -12.84 34.02 -10.90
C CYS A 205 -13.68 32.89 -10.27
N ASP A 206 -14.96 33.15 -9.98
CA ASP A 206 -15.87 32.16 -9.37
C ASP A 206 -16.00 30.90 -10.23
N THR A 207 -16.01 31.04 -11.56
CA THR A 207 -16.06 29.90 -12.48
C THR A 207 -14.84 28.97 -12.34
N VAL A 208 -13.64 29.54 -12.14
CA VAL A 208 -12.41 28.76 -11.96
C VAL A 208 -12.41 28.06 -10.59
N PHE A 209 -12.84 28.76 -9.54
CA PHE A 209 -12.99 28.15 -8.20
C PHE A 209 -14.03 27.03 -8.20
N ARG A 210 -15.15 27.21 -8.91
CA ARG A 210 -16.18 26.19 -9.08
C ARG A 210 -15.69 24.99 -9.88
N ALA A 211 -14.89 25.21 -10.93
CA ALA A 211 -14.28 24.14 -11.71
C ALA A 211 -13.28 23.33 -10.86
N ARG A 212 -12.46 24.01 -10.02
CA ARG A 212 -11.58 23.35 -9.05
C ARG A 212 -12.33 22.54 -8.01
N ALA A 213 -13.34 23.15 -7.39
CA ALA A 213 -14.17 22.47 -6.41
C ALA A 213 -14.87 21.24 -7.01
N THR A 214 -15.35 21.33 -8.26
CA THR A 214 -15.95 20.19 -8.96
C THR A 214 -14.93 19.08 -9.20
N THR A 215 -13.72 19.43 -9.65
CA THR A 215 -12.61 18.48 -9.86
C THR A 215 -12.20 17.81 -8.57
N PHE A 216 -12.10 18.57 -7.48
CA PHE A 216 -11.80 18.08 -6.14
C PHE A 216 -12.86 17.10 -5.64
N VAL A 217 -14.15 17.42 -5.81
CA VAL A 217 -15.25 16.51 -5.43
C VAL A 217 -15.23 15.25 -6.28
N CYS A 218 -15.05 15.35 -7.60
CA CYS A 218 -14.93 14.19 -8.47
C CYS A 218 -13.76 13.29 -8.05
N LEU A 219 -12.58 13.87 -7.81
CA LEU A 219 -11.41 13.10 -7.41
C LEU A 219 -11.58 12.48 -6.02
N THR A 220 -12.20 13.18 -5.07
CA THR A 220 -12.56 12.66 -3.74
C THR A 220 -13.52 11.48 -3.84
N LEU A 221 -14.55 11.56 -4.70
CA LEU A 221 -15.52 10.49 -4.89
C LEU A 221 -14.91 9.25 -5.52
N PHE A 222 -13.96 9.42 -6.44
CA PHE A 222 -13.30 8.29 -7.06
C PHE A 222 -12.13 7.72 -6.25
N ALA A 223 -11.50 8.54 -5.40
CA ALA A 223 -10.50 8.13 -4.42
C ALA A 223 -11.12 7.23 -3.33
N PHE A 224 -12.39 7.48 -2.97
CA PHE A 224 -13.07 6.60 -2.02
C PHE A 224 -13.17 5.19 -2.62
N PRO A 225 -12.58 4.16 -1.98
CA PRO A 225 -12.69 2.81 -2.49
C PRO A 225 -14.17 2.48 -2.56
N ARG A 226 -14.62 1.99 -3.72
CA ARG A 226 -15.98 1.46 -3.85
C ARG A 226 -16.11 0.27 -2.90
N LEU A 227 -16.56 0.54 -1.69
CA LEU A 227 -16.88 -0.43 -0.65
C LEU A 227 -17.96 -1.45 -1.10
N GLY A 228 -18.58 -1.21 -2.27
CA GLY A 228 -19.55 -2.09 -2.90
C GLY A 228 -18.98 -3.14 -3.87
N ASP A 229 -17.74 -3.01 -4.34
CA ASP A 229 -17.07 -4.08 -5.09
C ASP A 229 -16.38 -5.04 -4.10
N GLY A 230 -17.21 -5.56 -3.19
CA GLY A 230 -16.85 -6.62 -2.28
C GLY A 230 -16.51 -7.89 -3.05
N GLN A 231 -15.34 -8.45 -2.74
CA GLN A 231 -15.05 -9.89 -2.75
C GLN A 231 -14.85 -10.59 -4.11
N HIS A 232 -15.19 -10.03 -5.27
CA HIS A 232 -15.09 -10.76 -6.55
C HIS A 232 -14.67 -9.98 -7.80
N ALA A 233 -14.08 -8.78 -7.73
CA ALA A 233 -13.43 -8.20 -8.91
C ALA A 233 -12.01 -8.77 -9.01
N PRO A 234 -11.72 -9.74 -9.90
CA PRO A 234 -10.35 -10.01 -10.22
C PRO A 234 -9.81 -8.74 -10.89
N LEU A 235 -8.76 -8.15 -10.32
CA LEU A 235 -7.86 -7.20 -11.01
C LEU A 235 -7.05 -7.93 -12.10
N VAL A 236 -7.68 -8.91 -12.74
CA VAL A 236 -7.19 -9.80 -13.78
C VAL A 236 -8.43 -10.11 -14.60
N LEU A 237 -8.44 -9.71 -15.87
CA LEU A 237 -9.41 -10.21 -16.83
C LEU A 237 -9.60 -11.73 -16.63
N PRO A 238 -10.81 -12.28 -16.49
CA PRO A 238 -11.02 -13.71 -16.22
C PRO A 238 -10.67 -14.62 -17.41
N HIS A 239 -9.87 -14.15 -18.38
CA HIS A 239 -9.48 -14.87 -19.57
C HIS A 239 -8.01 -14.63 -19.93
N ALA A 240 -7.12 -15.33 -19.23
CA ALA A 240 -5.80 -15.67 -19.75
C ALA A 240 -5.51 -17.15 -19.46
N THR A 241 -6.43 -18.01 -19.90
CA THR A 241 -6.10 -19.39 -20.25
C THR A 241 -5.47 -19.34 -21.64
N TRP A 242 -4.13 -19.38 -21.70
CA TRP A 242 -3.40 -19.83 -22.88
C TRP A 242 -2.26 -20.73 -22.42
N ILE A 243 -2.58 -22.04 -22.44
CA ILE A 243 -1.69 -23.22 -22.37
C ILE A 243 -0.91 -23.41 -21.06
#